data_AF-C1H254-F1
#
_entry.id   AF-C1H254-F1
#
_cell.length_a   1.000
_cell.length_b   1.000
_cell.length_c   1.000
_cell.angle_alpha   90.00
_cell.angle_beta   90.00
_cell.angle_gamma   90.00
#
_symmetry.space_group_name_H-M   'P 1'
#
loop_
_entity.id
_entity.type
_entity.pdbx_description
1 polymer ?
#
loop_
_entity_poly.entity_id
_entity_poly.type
_entity_poly.pdbx_seq_one_letter_code
_entity_poly.pdbx_strand_id
1 'polypeptide(L)'
;MRNEDNYHKFVTKFLHLAGEANIVKGDYKTDFNNKLSFDLQRMVAVVNAITNTYAEFQKICAQAVHILQTINITQKLKSLQRNESNTFKQNILQAFNSQTSSDTFAIKSSIMKKIMSICPDIQCYYCKKKGHIARNYLMKQKSQQMIIEFTENDATKSSVNLRKK
;
A
#
# COMPACT_ATOMS: atom_id res chain seq x y z
N MET A 1 -14.94 8.98 -17.05
CA MET A 1 -14.26 8.73 -15.76
C MET A 1 -12.87 8.21 -16.07
N ARG A 2 -11.84 8.71 -15.41
CA ARG A 2 -10.49 8.13 -15.44
C ARG A 2 -10.36 7.05 -14.36
N ASN A 3 -9.44 6.10 -14.53
CA ASN A 3 -9.29 4.95 -13.62
C ASN A 3 -9.08 5.32 -12.14
N GLU A 4 -8.47 6.47 -11.85
CA GLU A 4 -8.16 6.93 -10.49
C GLU A 4 -9.15 7.95 -9.93
N ASP A 5 -10.17 8.32 -10.72
CA ASP A 5 -11.20 9.25 -10.26
C ASP A 5 -12.01 8.64 -9.11
N ASN A 6 -12.54 9.49 -8.22
CA ASN A 6 -13.49 9.04 -7.22
C ASN A 6 -14.83 8.66 -7.90
N TYR A 7 -15.18 7.38 -7.82
CA TYR A 7 -16.39 6.83 -8.45
C TYR A 7 -17.68 7.50 -7.97
N HIS A 8 -17.84 7.73 -6.66
CA HIS A 8 -19.06 8.36 -6.13
C HIS A 8 -19.23 9.79 -6.63
N LYS A 9 -18.14 10.57 -6.65
CA LYS A 9 -18.13 11.92 -7.22
C LYS A 9 -18.49 11.90 -8.71
N PHE A 10 -17.97 10.91 -9.45
CA PHE A 10 -18.31 10.72 -10.86
C PHE A 10 -19.81 10.41 -11.05
N VAL A 11 -20.39 9.49 -10.29
CA VAL A 11 -21.82 9.16 -10.36
C VAL A 11 -22.69 10.38 -10.06
N THR A 12 -22.39 11.13 -9.00
CA THR A 12 -23.16 12.35 -8.66
C THR A 12 -23.10 13.37 -9.79
N LYS A 13 -21.90 13.61 -10.35
CA LYS A 13 -21.73 14.52 -11.48
C LYS A 13 -22.49 14.03 -12.73
N PHE A 14 -22.45 12.73 -13.01
CA PHE A 14 -23.20 12.13 -14.11
C PHE A 14 -24.70 12.38 -13.97
N LEU A 15 -25.29 12.08 -12.79
CA LEU A 15 -26.73 12.24 -12.57
C LEU A 15 -27.18 13.70 -12.68
N HIS A 16 -26.37 14.64 -12.20
CA HIS A 16 -26.64 16.06 -12.34
C HIS A 16 -26.67 16.48 -13.82
N LEU A 17 -25.64 16.13 -14.59
CA LEU A 17 -25.56 16.45 -16.02
C LEU A 17 -26.65 15.74 -16.84
N ALA A 18 -26.99 14.49 -16.49
CA ALA A 18 -28.06 13.76 -17.15
C ALA A 18 -29.43 14.42 -16.92
N GLY A 19 -29.65 14.98 -15.74
CA GLY A 19 -30.82 15.78 -15.43
C GLY A 19 -30.86 17.08 -16.24
N GLU A 20 -29.76 17.81 -16.32
CA GLU A 20 -29.66 19.05 -17.12
C GLU A 20 -29.87 18.80 -18.62
N ALA A 21 -29.32 17.69 -19.13
CA ALA A 21 -29.48 17.28 -20.52
C ALA A 21 -30.84 16.62 -20.82
N ASN A 22 -31.73 16.48 -19.83
CA ASN A 22 -33.01 15.80 -19.95
C ASN A 22 -32.91 14.39 -20.56
N ILE A 23 -31.86 13.65 -20.21
CA ILE A 23 -31.69 12.27 -20.68
C ILE A 23 -32.87 11.43 -20.14
N VAL A 24 -33.44 10.58 -20.99
CA VAL A 24 -34.51 9.67 -20.56
C VAL A 24 -33.92 8.64 -19.61
N LYS A 25 -34.57 8.39 -18.46
CA LYS A 25 -34.07 7.44 -17.44
C LYS A 25 -33.75 6.04 -17.98
N GLY A 26 -34.44 5.60 -19.03
CA GLY A 26 -34.16 4.33 -19.73
C GLY A 26 -32.77 4.27 -20.37
N ASP A 27 -32.24 5.43 -20.80
CA ASP A 27 -30.95 5.53 -21.50
C ASP A 27 -29.77 5.76 -20.54
N TYR A 28 -30.04 5.98 -19.25
CA TYR A 28 -29.01 6.26 -18.24
C TYR A 28 -27.93 5.20 -18.21
N LYS A 29 -28.29 3.92 -18.33
CA LYS A 29 -27.33 2.82 -18.31
C LYS A 29 -26.35 2.91 -19.48
N THR A 30 -26.86 3.11 -20.70
CA THR A 30 -26.06 3.19 -21.91
C THR A 30 -25.15 4.42 -21.89
N ASP A 31 -25.69 5.60 -21.56
CA ASP A 31 -24.88 6.81 -21.47
C ASP A 31 -23.83 6.70 -20.35
N PHE A 32 -24.23 6.19 -19.17
CA PHE A 32 -23.30 5.96 -18.05
C PHE A 32 -22.15 5.04 -18.44
N ASN A 33 -22.44 3.88 -19.05
CA ASN A 33 -21.43 2.95 -19.54
C ASN A 33 -20.44 3.62 -20.49
N ASN A 34 -20.93 4.44 -21.43
CA ASN A 34 -20.09 5.16 -22.39
C ASN A 34 -19.18 6.20 -21.74
N LYS A 35 -19.50 6.69 -20.52
CA LYS A 35 -18.66 7.61 -19.76
C LYS A 35 -17.69 6.90 -18.81
N LEU A 36 -17.74 5.58 -18.64
CA LEU A 36 -16.79 4.83 -17.81
C LEU A 36 -15.38 4.82 -18.43
N SER A 37 -14.37 4.50 -17.62
CA SER A 37 -13.04 4.24 -18.16
C SER A 37 -13.03 2.94 -18.97
N PHE A 38 -12.11 2.84 -19.93
CA PHE A 38 -12.00 1.65 -20.77
C PHE A 38 -11.78 0.35 -19.97
N ASP A 39 -10.96 0.40 -18.92
CA ASP A 39 -10.70 -0.78 -18.07
C ASP A 39 -11.95 -1.20 -17.28
N LEU A 40 -12.72 -0.22 -16.80
CA LEU A 40 -13.97 -0.50 -16.10
C LEU A 40 -15.03 -1.04 -17.07
N GLN A 41 -15.19 -0.45 -18.26
CA GLN A 41 -16.06 -0.95 -19.32
C GLN A 41 -15.75 -2.40 -19.65
N ARG A 42 -14.47 -2.72 -19.83
CA ARG A 42 -14.01 -4.09 -20.11
C ARG A 42 -14.41 -5.05 -19.00
N MET A 43 -14.23 -4.65 -17.74
CA MET A 43 -14.56 -5.49 -16.59
C MET A 43 -16.08 -5.73 -16.45
N VAL A 44 -16.92 -4.75 -16.81
CA VAL A 44 -18.38 -4.84 -16.66
C VAL A 44 -19.12 -5.17 -17.95
N ALA A 45 -18.43 -5.45 -19.07
CA ALA A 45 -19.05 -5.63 -20.39
C ALA A 45 -20.11 -6.74 -20.43
N VAL A 46 -19.81 -7.91 -19.84
CA VAL A 46 -20.75 -9.04 -19.75
C VAL A 46 -21.95 -8.66 -18.90
N VAL A 47 -21.71 -8.02 -17.75
CA VAL A 47 -22.75 -7.57 -16.83
C VAL A 47 -23.64 -6.52 -17.49
N ASN A 48 -23.06 -5.61 -18.28
CA ASN A 48 -23.80 -4.61 -19.04
C ASN A 48 -24.79 -5.26 -20.01
N ALA A 49 -24.48 -6.41 -20.60
CA ALA A 49 -25.41 -7.10 -21.51
C ALA A 49 -26.60 -7.76 -20.78
N ILE A 50 -26.39 -8.25 -19.56
CA ILE A 50 -27.40 -9.05 -18.82
C ILE A 50 -28.23 -8.24 -17.82
N THR A 51 -27.72 -7.09 -17.34
CA THR A 51 -28.45 -6.24 -16.38
C THR A 51 -29.51 -5.43 -17.10
N ASN A 52 -30.72 -5.32 -16.54
CA ASN A 52 -31.81 -4.58 -17.18
C ASN A 52 -31.90 -3.13 -16.71
N THR A 53 -31.39 -2.84 -15.51
CA THR A 53 -31.58 -1.53 -14.87
C THR A 53 -30.26 -0.80 -14.66
N TYR A 54 -30.31 0.53 -14.75
CA TYR A 54 -29.18 1.40 -14.38
C TYR A 54 -28.73 1.16 -12.93
N ALA A 55 -29.66 1.00 -11.99
CA ALA A 55 -29.35 0.86 -10.57
C ALA A 55 -28.55 -0.42 -10.26
N GLU A 56 -28.90 -1.56 -10.87
CA GLU A 56 -28.14 -2.81 -10.74
C GLU A 56 -26.76 -2.68 -11.38
N PHE A 57 -26.70 -2.14 -12.60
CA PHE A 57 -25.45 -1.92 -13.31
C PHE A 57 -24.48 -1.02 -12.52
N GLN A 58 -25.00 0.07 -11.94
CA GLN A 58 -24.22 1.02 -11.13
C GLN A 58 -23.63 0.35 -9.87
N LYS A 59 -24.39 -0.53 -9.19
CA LYS A 59 -23.90 -1.28 -8.02
C LYS A 59 -22.74 -2.19 -8.39
N ILE A 60 -22.85 -2.91 -9.51
CA ILE A 60 -21.78 -3.80 -9.97
C ILE A 60 -20.55 -3.00 -10.42
N CYS A 61 -20.76 -1.85 -11.09
CA CYS A 61 -19.67 -0.93 -11.42
C CYS A 61 -18.92 -0.44 -10.16
N ALA A 62 -19.63 -0.14 -9.07
CA ALA A 62 -18.98 0.27 -7.81
C ALA A 62 -18.07 -0.84 -7.26
N GLN A 63 -18.51 -2.10 -7.30
CA GLN A 63 -17.72 -3.26 -6.89
C GLN A 63 -16.51 -3.47 -7.81
N ALA A 64 -16.70 -3.36 -9.13
CA ALA A 64 -15.63 -3.48 -10.12
C ALA A 64 -14.54 -2.42 -9.93
N VAL A 65 -14.89 -1.18 -9.60
CA VAL A 65 -13.91 -0.12 -9.28
C VAL A 65 -13.06 -0.52 -8.07
N HIS A 66 -13.68 -1.01 -6.99
CA HIS A 66 -12.94 -1.45 -5.81
C HIS A 66 -11.96 -2.59 -6.13
N ILE A 67 -12.38 -3.54 -6.98
CA ILE A 67 -11.53 -4.65 -7.45
C ILE A 67 -10.34 -4.09 -8.26
N LEU A 68 -10.58 -3.18 -9.21
CA LEU A 68 -9.52 -2.55 -10.00
C LEU A 68 -8.50 -1.80 -9.13
N GLN A 69 -8.97 -1.04 -8.13
CA GLN A 69 -8.10 -0.36 -7.17
C GLN A 69 -7.25 -1.36 -6.38
N THR A 70 -7.85 -2.46 -5.91
CA THR A 70 -7.15 -3.54 -5.20
C THR A 70 -6.07 -4.18 -6.07
N ILE A 71 -6.39 -4.46 -7.34
CA ILE A 71 -5.43 -5.02 -8.31
C ILE A 71 -4.27 -4.05 -8.55
N ASN A 72 -4.57 -2.77 -8.78
CA ASN A 72 -3.55 -1.74 -9.03
C ASN A 72 -2.59 -1.58 -7.83
N ILE A 73 -3.14 -1.50 -6.61
CA ILE A 73 -2.34 -1.45 -5.37
C ILE A 73 -1.47 -2.71 -5.25
N THR A 74 -2.05 -3.89 -5.46
CA THR A 74 -1.32 -5.17 -5.38
C THR A 74 -0.19 -5.25 -6.40
N GLN A 75 -0.42 -4.81 -7.65
CA GLN A 75 0.59 -4.77 -8.69
C GLN A 75 1.71 -3.78 -8.37
N LYS A 76 1.37 -2.59 -7.85
CA LYS A 76 2.34 -1.59 -7.39
C LYS A 76 3.20 -2.11 -6.24
N LEU A 77 2.62 -2.86 -5.29
CA LEU A 77 3.36 -3.50 -4.23
C LEU A 77 4.31 -4.60 -4.76
N LYS A 78 3.85 -5.42 -5.71
CA LYS A 78 4.69 -6.44 -6.35
C LYS A 78 5.85 -5.84 -7.13
N SER A 79 5.63 -4.73 -7.86
CA SER A 79 6.70 -4.07 -8.62
C SER A 79 7.73 -3.43 -7.69
N LEU A 80 7.30 -2.83 -6.57
CA LEU A 80 8.20 -2.35 -5.53
C LEU A 80 9.02 -3.49 -4.93
N GLN A 81 8.38 -4.61 -4.56
CA GLN A 81 9.07 -5.78 -4.01
C GLN A 81 10.06 -6.39 -5.00
N ARG A 82 9.73 -6.43 -6.30
CA ARG A 82 10.63 -6.91 -7.36
C ARG A 82 11.85 -6.01 -7.51
N ASN A 83 11.62 -4.69 -7.53
CA ASN A 83 12.70 -3.70 -7.61
C ASN A 83 13.57 -3.75 -6.35
N GLU A 84 12.98 -3.94 -5.17
CA GLU A 84 13.70 -4.15 -3.91
C GLU A 84 14.51 -5.44 -3.90
N SER A 85 13.99 -6.53 -4.45
CA SER A 85 14.73 -7.79 -4.55
C SER A 85 15.92 -7.64 -5.50
N ASN A 86 15.77 -6.86 -6.57
CA ASN A 86 16.82 -6.56 -7.52
C ASN A 86 17.88 -5.61 -6.92
N THR A 87 17.48 -4.55 -6.23
CA THR A 87 18.42 -3.65 -5.54
C THR A 87 19.08 -4.32 -4.35
N PHE A 88 18.38 -5.18 -3.60
CA PHE A 88 18.98 -5.98 -2.54
C PHE A 88 20.02 -6.96 -3.08
N LYS A 89 19.76 -7.63 -4.21
CA LYS A 89 20.76 -8.46 -4.89
C LYS A 89 21.97 -7.65 -5.35
N GLN A 90 21.76 -6.50 -5.97
CA GLN A 90 22.85 -5.62 -6.42
C GLN A 90 23.66 -5.06 -5.24
N ASN A 91 23.00 -4.60 -4.18
CA ASN A 91 23.66 -4.06 -2.99
C ASN A 91 24.35 -5.15 -2.17
N ILE A 92 23.84 -6.38 -2.14
CA ILE A 92 24.57 -7.52 -1.55
C ILE A 92 25.84 -7.79 -2.35
N LEU A 93 25.76 -7.85 -3.68
CA LEU A 93 26.94 -7.98 -4.53
C LEU A 93 27.95 -6.83 -4.29
N GLN A 94 27.46 -5.60 -4.10
CA GLN A 94 28.29 -4.42 -3.88
C GLN A 94 28.84 -4.32 -2.43
N ALA A 95 28.11 -4.81 -1.43
CA ALA A 95 28.50 -4.86 -0.02
C ALA A 95 29.39 -6.06 0.31
N PHE A 96 29.27 -7.16 -0.43
CA PHE A 96 30.33 -8.19 -0.46
C PHE A 96 31.63 -7.62 -1.01
N ASN A 97 31.55 -6.63 -1.93
CA ASN A 97 32.72 -5.90 -2.39
C ASN A 97 33.13 -4.74 -1.46
N SER A 98 32.26 -4.29 -0.54
CA SER A 98 32.46 -3.12 0.33
C SER A 98 31.95 -3.45 1.74
N GLN A 99 32.81 -4.08 2.53
CA GLN A 99 32.46 -4.64 3.83
C GLN A 99 32.12 -3.55 4.87
N THR A 100 30.83 -3.31 5.19
CA THR A 100 30.38 -2.87 6.54
C THR A 100 28.88 -3.10 6.79
N SER A 101 28.52 -3.39 8.05
CA SER A 101 27.16 -3.70 8.53
C SER A 101 26.20 -2.49 8.60
N SER A 102 26.72 -1.26 8.53
CA SER A 102 25.96 -0.01 8.60
C SER A 102 25.03 0.20 7.40
N ASP A 103 25.48 -0.20 6.20
CA ASP A 103 24.78 0.12 4.95
C ASP A 103 23.45 -0.64 4.83
N THR A 104 23.38 -1.83 5.43
CA THR A 104 22.15 -2.64 5.46
C THR A 104 21.03 -1.96 6.25
N PHE A 105 21.35 -1.18 7.29
CA PHE A 105 20.35 -0.47 8.10
C PHE A 105 19.80 0.76 7.36
N ALA A 106 20.67 1.51 6.66
CA ALA A 106 20.28 2.68 5.87
C ALA A 106 19.31 2.32 4.73
N ILE A 107 19.56 1.20 4.02
CA ILE A 107 18.69 0.70 2.96
C ILE A 107 17.28 0.40 3.50
N LYS A 108 17.17 -0.34 4.62
CA LYS A 108 15.88 -0.69 5.24
C LYS A 108 15.08 0.54 5.70
N SER A 109 15.75 1.57 6.20
CA SER A 109 15.12 2.83 6.60
C SER A 109 14.52 3.59 5.41
N SER A 110 15.24 3.64 4.27
CA SER A 110 14.73 4.28 3.04
C SER A 110 13.49 3.60 2.47
N ILE A 111 13.43 2.27 2.54
CA ILE A 111 12.29 1.45 2.12
C ILE A 111 11.04 1.80 2.93
N MET A 112 11.19 1.91 4.26
CA MET A 112 10.08 2.26 5.14
C MET A 112 9.48 3.62 4.79
N LYS A 113 10.32 4.63 4.52
CA LYS A 113 9.86 5.96 4.11
C LYS A 113 9.03 5.90 2.83
N LYS A 114 9.42 5.06 1.85
CA LYS A 114 8.70 4.93 0.58
C LYS A 114 7.36 4.22 0.74
N ILE A 115 7.30 3.11 1.50
CA ILE A 115 6.03 2.41 1.80
C ILE A 115 5.07 3.35 2.54
N MET A 116 5.57 4.10 3.53
CA MET A 116 4.76 5.08 4.26
C MET A 116 4.25 6.23 3.38
N SER A 117 4.99 6.64 2.35
CA SER A 117 4.52 7.66 1.40
C SER A 117 3.36 7.17 0.52
N ILE A 118 3.28 5.86 0.27
CA ILE A 118 2.24 5.26 -0.58
C ILE A 118 0.99 4.90 0.23
N CYS A 119 1.18 4.49 1.48
CA CYS A 119 0.08 4.10 2.38
C CYS A 119 0.28 4.73 3.77
N PRO A 120 -0.05 6.02 3.95
CA PRO A 120 0.21 6.75 5.21
C PRO A 120 -0.60 6.22 6.40
N ASP A 121 -1.68 5.47 6.14
CA ASP A 121 -2.57 4.94 7.19
C ASP A 121 -2.20 3.55 7.71
N ILE A 122 -1.13 2.93 7.20
CA ILE A 122 -0.69 1.63 7.71
C ILE A 122 -0.24 1.77 9.17
N GLN A 123 -0.98 1.12 10.06
CA GLN A 123 -0.61 0.95 11.46
C GLN A 123 0.09 -0.38 11.68
N CYS A 124 1.03 -0.41 12.62
CA CYS A 124 1.62 -1.65 13.09
C CYS A 124 0.54 -2.53 13.74
N TYR A 125 0.41 -3.78 13.29
CA TYR A 125 -0.59 -4.73 13.80
C TYR A 125 -0.53 -4.91 15.33
N TYR A 126 0.68 -4.95 15.90
CA TYR A 126 0.92 -5.20 17.32
C TYR A 126 0.69 -3.98 18.22
N CYS A 127 1.14 -2.79 17.82
CA CYS A 127 1.07 -1.60 18.69
C CYS A 127 0.05 -0.54 18.26
N LYS A 128 -0.63 -0.75 17.11
CA LYS A 128 -1.60 0.17 16.51
C LYS A 128 -1.07 1.59 16.21
N LYS A 129 0.25 1.80 16.26
CA LYS A 129 0.90 3.07 15.91
C LYS A 129 1.28 3.10 14.42
N LYS A 130 1.16 4.26 13.79
CA LYS A 130 1.70 4.54 12.44
C LYS A 130 3.23 4.63 12.51
N GLY A 131 3.94 4.47 11.38
CA GLY A 131 5.40 4.66 11.33
C GLY A 131 6.24 3.40 11.10
N HIS A 132 5.68 2.20 11.28
CA HIS A 132 6.40 0.94 11.12
C HIS A 132 5.43 -0.24 10.94
N ILE A 133 5.95 -1.39 10.47
CA ILE A 133 5.22 -2.66 10.36
C ILE A 133 5.59 -3.63 11.49
N ALA A 134 4.71 -4.61 11.72
CA ALA A 134 4.86 -5.66 12.73
C ALA A 134 6.22 -6.38 12.75
N ARG A 135 6.80 -6.63 11.57
CA ARG A 135 8.13 -7.24 11.43
C ARG A 135 9.25 -6.44 12.12
N ASN A 136 9.14 -5.11 12.11
CA ASN A 136 10.10 -4.22 12.76
C ASN A 136 9.81 -4.03 14.24
N TYR A 137 8.59 -4.31 14.71
CA TYR A 137 8.26 -4.28 16.13
C TYR A 137 9.09 -5.32 16.91
N LEU A 138 9.13 -6.56 16.41
CA LEU A 138 9.95 -7.63 16.98
C LEU A 138 11.45 -7.29 16.92
N MET A 139 11.92 -6.68 15.83
CA MET A 139 13.32 -6.26 15.73
C MET A 139 13.66 -5.14 16.71
N LYS A 140 12.76 -4.17 16.90
CA LYS A 140 12.95 -3.09 17.88
C LYS A 140 13.06 -3.66 19.29
N GLN A 141 12.18 -4.60 19.65
CA GLN A 141 12.22 -5.26 20.95
C GLN A 141 13.52 -6.06 21.15
N LYS A 142 13.94 -6.87 20.16
CA LYS A 142 15.21 -7.61 20.22
C LYS A 142 16.43 -6.69 20.29
N SER A 143 16.44 -5.58 19.53
CA SER A 143 17.55 -4.62 19.57
C SER A 143 17.63 -3.91 20.93
N GLN A 144 16.49 -3.54 21.53
CA GLN A 144 16.46 -2.95 22.86
C GLN A 144 16.90 -3.95 23.92
N GLN A 145 16.49 -5.21 23.82
CA GLN A 145 16.91 -6.26 24.74
C GLN A 145 18.41 -6.55 24.64
N MET A 146 18.97 -6.56 23.43
CA MET A 146 20.42 -6.70 23.22
C MET A 146 21.20 -5.50 23.81
N ILE A 147 20.70 -4.26 23.64
CA ILE A 147 21.33 -3.07 24.24
C ILE A 147 21.31 -3.16 25.77
N ILE A 148 20.21 -3.60 26.37
CA ILE A 148 20.09 -3.78 27.83
C ILE A 148 21.11 -4.82 28.33
N GLU A 149 21.21 -5.98 27.67
CA GLU A 149 22.20 -7.02 28.01
C GLU A 149 23.65 -6.52 27.92
N PHE A 150 23.97 -5.68 26.91
CA PHE A 150 25.31 -5.07 26.82
C PHE A 150 25.56 -4.08 27.96
N THR A 151 24.59 -3.22 28.30
CA THR A 151 24.76 -2.25 29.38
C THR A 151 24.78 -2.89 30.78
N GLU A 152 24.02 -3.96 31.01
CA GLU A 152 24.08 -4.71 32.27
C GLU A 152 25.44 -5.41 32.41
N ASN A 153 25.96 -6.02 31.34
CA ASN A 153 27.27 -6.68 31.37
C ASN A 153 28.44 -5.72 31.60
N ASP A 154 28.36 -4.49 31.08
CA ASP A 154 29.39 -3.47 31.32
C ASP A 154 29.34 -2.93 32.76
N ALA A 155 28.15 -2.80 33.35
CA ALA A 155 28.02 -2.47 34.77
C ALA A 155 28.58 -3.57 35.68
N THR A 156 28.40 -4.85 35.33
CA THR A 156 28.96 -5.98 36.11
C THR A 156 30.48 -6.09 35.93
N LYS A 157 31.03 -5.78 34.76
CA LYS A 157 32.49 -5.77 34.55
C LYS A 157 33.18 -4.59 35.24
N SER A 158 32.50 -3.45 35.37
CA SER A 158 33.02 -2.31 36.14
C SER A 158 33.08 -2.60 37.64
N SER A 159 32.22 -3.46 38.20
CA SER A 159 32.21 -3.74 39.64
C SER A 159 33.22 -4.81 40.06
N VAL A 160 33.58 -5.74 39.18
CA VAL A 160 34.55 -6.81 39.51
C VAL A 160 35.99 -6.27 39.61
N ASN A 161 36.31 -5.15 38.95
CA ASN A 161 37.68 -4.61 38.97
C ASN A 161 38.02 -3.73 40.18
N LEU A 162 37.07 -3.50 41.11
CA LEU A 162 37.30 -2.69 42.32
C LEU A 162 37.64 -3.51 43.58
N ARG A 163 37.82 -4.83 43.47
CA ARG A 163 38.36 -5.67 44.56
C ARG A 163 39.73 -6.25 44.21
N LYS A 164 40.69 -5.38 43.92
CA LYS A 164 42.11 -5.67 44.10
C LYS A 164 42.76 -4.46 44.77
N LYS A 165 42.79 -4.50 46.09
CA LYS A 165 43.78 -3.80 46.90
C LYS A 165 44.21 -4.75 48.01
#